data_AF-A0A098EU49-F1
#
_entry.id   AF-A0A098EU49-F1
#
_cell.length_a   1.000
_cell.length_b   1.000
_cell.length_c   1.000
_cell.angle_alpha   90.00
_cell.angle_beta   90.00
_cell.angle_gamma   90.00
#
_symmetry.space_group_name_H-M   'P 1'
#
loop_
_entity.id
_entity.type
_entity.pdbx_description
1 polymer ?
#
loop_
_entity_poly.entity_id
_entity_poly.type
_entity_poly.pdbx_seq_one_letter_code
_entity_poly.pdbx_strand_id
1 'polypeptide(L)'
;MENNIRITNDKVEVVYLPFWAGCMVFGSGLMTVGGLFILFYGVPTSGILRAFFGIIIGIFGTLFFGSILLKVISVLLSGRAVFTIEDGELKGRKKAIPIREIEDIYWGGASSIKYIKVKTLNNKKIKLSTYNLVSEVPVNHVIETYIIPHASPDLKSNWEKRKQSQELNKISITK
;
A
#
# COMPACT_ATOMS: atom_id res chain seq x y z
N MET A 1 -12.04 0.53 -16.47
CA MET A 1 -10.69 0.18 -16.01
C MET A 1 -10.12 1.39 -15.31
N GLU A 2 -9.99 1.37 -13.99
CA GLU A 2 -9.35 2.47 -13.27
C GLU A 2 -7.85 2.45 -13.62
N ASN A 3 -7.33 3.60 -14.05
CA ASN A 3 -6.00 3.79 -14.66
C ASN A 3 -4.83 3.65 -13.67
N ASN A 4 -4.78 2.55 -12.90
CA ASN A 4 -3.71 2.22 -11.97
C ASN A 4 -2.58 1.42 -12.62
N ILE A 5 -2.69 1.07 -13.90
CA ILE A 5 -1.70 0.29 -14.63
C ILE A 5 -1.16 1.18 -15.76
N ARG A 6 0.16 1.32 -15.82
CA ARG A 6 0.85 1.98 -16.94
C ARG A 6 1.69 0.93 -17.66
N ILE A 7 1.43 0.76 -18.94
CA ILE A 7 2.18 -0.15 -19.81
C ILE A 7 3.00 0.73 -20.75
N THR A 8 4.31 0.58 -20.69
CA THR A 8 5.29 1.11 -21.65
C THR A 8 5.97 -0.09 -22.30
N ASN A 9 6.53 0.05 -23.50
CA ASN A 9 7.00 -1.06 -24.36
C ASN A 9 7.65 -2.24 -23.61
N ASP A 10 8.54 -1.98 -22.64
CA ASP A 10 9.26 -3.03 -21.88
C ASP A 10 8.96 -3.03 -20.38
N LYS A 11 7.97 -2.24 -19.95
CA LYS A 11 7.75 -1.92 -18.53
C LYS A 11 6.27 -1.85 -18.18
N VAL A 12 5.87 -2.61 -17.16
CA VAL A 12 4.54 -2.54 -16.57
C VAL A 12 4.65 -1.97 -15.16
N GLU A 13 3.94 -0.87 -14.89
CA GLU A 13 3.92 -0.22 -13.58
C GLU A 13 2.52 -0.25 -13.00
N VAL A 14 2.44 -0.62 -11.72
CA VAL A 14 1.24 -0.35 -10.94
C VAL A 14 1.43 0.97 -10.21
N VAL A 15 0.64 1.97 -10.58
CA VAL A 15 0.70 3.32 -10.05
C VAL A 15 -0.53 3.65 -9.20
N TYR A 16 -0.35 4.51 -8.19
CA TYR A 16 -1.48 5.08 -7.48
C TYR A 16 -2.08 6.28 -8.25
N LEU A 17 -3.38 6.53 -8.06
CA LEU A 17 -4.03 7.69 -8.67
C LEU A 17 -3.74 8.95 -7.83
N PRO A 18 -3.47 10.10 -8.47
CA PRO A 18 -3.22 11.36 -7.78
C PRO A 18 -4.34 11.76 -6.82
N PHE A 19 -5.59 11.43 -7.16
CA PHE A 19 -6.75 11.74 -6.35
C PHE A 19 -6.69 11.07 -4.97
N TRP A 20 -6.44 9.75 -4.91
CA TRP A 20 -6.35 9.02 -3.64
C TRP A 20 -5.23 9.52 -2.75
N ALA A 21 -4.05 9.76 -3.34
CA ALA A 21 -2.91 10.30 -2.61
C ALA A 21 -3.19 11.74 -2.14
N GLY A 22 -3.85 12.55 -2.96
CA GLY A 22 -4.27 13.91 -2.62
C GLY A 22 -5.22 13.95 -1.42
N CYS A 23 -6.23 13.07 -1.38
CA CYS A 23 -7.13 12.96 -0.23
C CYS A 23 -6.39 12.58 1.06
N MET A 24 -5.43 11.67 0.99
CA MET A 24 -4.62 11.30 2.16
C MET A 24 -3.75 12.45 2.64
N VAL A 25 -3.07 13.17 1.73
CA VAL A 25 -2.25 14.34 2.07
C VAL A 25 -3.12 15.44 2.66
N PHE A 26 -4.25 15.76 2.03
CA PHE A 26 -5.14 16.81 2.50
C PHE A 26 -5.72 16.49 3.87
N GLY A 27 -6.26 15.27 4.07
CA GLY A 27 -6.84 14.86 5.34
C GLY A 27 -5.82 14.82 6.47
N SER A 28 -4.67 14.19 6.25
CA SER A 28 -3.60 14.15 7.27
C SER A 28 -2.96 15.52 7.51
N GLY A 29 -2.84 16.34 6.47
CA GLY A 29 -2.37 17.73 6.55
C GLY A 29 -3.29 18.60 7.40
N LEU A 30 -4.59 18.60 7.11
CA LEU A 30 -5.58 19.38 7.84
C LEU A 30 -5.63 18.99 9.32
N MET A 31 -5.61 17.69 9.63
CA MET A 31 -5.58 17.22 11.01
C MET A 31 -4.29 17.60 11.74
N THR A 32 -3.14 17.56 11.06
CA THR A 32 -1.86 17.98 11.63
C THR A 32 -1.87 19.48 11.94
N VAL A 33 -2.33 20.30 11.00
CA VAL A 33 -2.47 21.75 11.19
C VAL A 33 -3.47 22.06 12.31
N GLY A 34 -4.60 21.35 12.37
CA GLY A 34 -5.55 21.48 13.47
C GLY A 34 -4.95 21.13 14.83
N GLY A 35 -4.17 20.05 14.91
CA GLY A 35 -3.44 19.67 16.13
C GLY A 35 -2.45 20.75 16.56
N LEU A 36 -1.66 21.28 15.63
CA LEU A 36 -0.73 22.39 15.89
C LEU A 36 -1.48 23.65 16.32
N PHE A 37 -2.60 23.96 15.68
CA PHE A 37 -3.43 25.11 16.04
C PHE A 37 -3.96 25.00 17.48
N ILE A 38 -4.43 23.83 17.88
CA ILE A 38 -4.84 23.58 19.27
C ILE A 38 -3.66 23.81 20.22
N LEU A 39 -2.47 23.30 19.91
CA LEU A 39 -1.31 23.43 20.78
C LEU A 39 -0.79 24.88 20.91
N PHE A 40 -0.69 25.59 19.79
CA PHE A 40 -0.06 26.92 19.74
C PHE A 40 -1.01 28.08 19.99
N TYR A 41 -2.30 27.90 19.72
CA TYR A 41 -3.31 28.97 19.86
C TYR A 41 -4.40 28.58 20.84
N GLY A 42 -4.94 27.36 20.76
CA GLY A 42 -6.03 26.92 21.64
C GLY A 42 -5.62 26.80 23.11
N VAL A 43 -4.53 26.08 23.39
CA VAL A 43 -4.04 25.81 24.74
C VAL A 43 -3.64 27.09 25.47
N PRO A 44 -2.86 28.03 24.89
CA PRO A 44 -2.45 29.24 25.59
C PRO A 44 -3.60 30.19 25.95
N THR A 45 -4.69 30.20 25.18
CA THR A 45 -5.86 31.06 25.43
C THR A 45 -6.96 30.38 26.25
N SER A 46 -6.70 29.18 26.79
CA SER A 46 -7.70 28.35 27.47
C SER A 46 -7.48 28.28 28.98
N GLY A 47 -8.58 28.08 29.73
CA GLY A 47 -8.50 27.73 31.15
C GLY A 47 -7.85 26.36 31.37
N ILE A 48 -7.31 26.12 32.57
CA ILE A 48 -6.47 24.96 32.94
C ILE A 48 -7.04 23.60 32.48
N LEU A 49 -8.33 23.33 32.74
CA LEU A 49 -8.96 22.07 32.34
C LEU A 49 -8.98 21.88 30.82
N ARG A 50 -9.33 22.92 30.06
CA ARG A 50 -9.35 22.89 28.59
C ARG A 50 -7.95 22.80 28.00
N ALA A 51 -6.98 23.48 28.62
CA ALA A 51 -5.58 23.40 28.25
C ALA A 51 -5.04 21.97 28.39
N PHE A 52 -5.36 21.28 29.49
CA PHE A 52 -4.93 19.89 29.72
C PHE A 52 -5.43 18.94 28.61
N PHE A 53 -6.73 18.94 28.32
CA PHE A 53 -7.28 18.12 27.23
C PHE A 53 -6.78 18.57 25.86
N GLY A 54 -6.63 19.88 25.65
CA GLY A 54 -6.08 20.45 24.42
C GLY A 54 -4.65 19.99 24.13
N ILE A 55 -3.80 19.88 25.16
CA ILE A 55 -2.44 19.35 25.02
C ILE A 55 -2.47 17.89 24.58
N ILE A 56 -3.29 17.05 25.23
CA ILE A 56 -3.41 15.63 24.89
C ILE A 56 -3.88 15.49 23.43
N ILE A 57 -5.01 16.11 23.09
CA ILE A 57 -5.60 16.02 21.74
C ILE A 57 -4.63 16.60 20.69
N GLY A 58 -4.02 17.74 20.99
CA GLY A 58 -3.09 18.41 20.10
C GLY A 58 -1.82 17.60 19.84
N ILE A 59 -1.20 17.01 20.87
CA ILE A 59 -0.01 16.17 20.72
C ILE A 59 -0.36 14.89 19.95
N PHE A 60 -1.39 14.17 20.38
CA PHE A 60 -1.77 12.92 19.71
C PHE A 60 -2.19 13.16 18.26
N GLY A 61 -3.00 14.19 18.01
CA GLY A 61 -3.40 14.57 16.65
C GLY A 61 -2.20 14.93 15.79
N THR A 62 -1.32 15.81 16.29
CA THR A 62 -0.14 16.25 15.53
C THR A 62 0.83 15.10 15.24
N LEU A 63 1.19 14.30 16.25
CA LEU A 63 2.15 13.22 16.07
C LEU A 63 1.58 12.09 15.20
N PHE A 64 0.34 11.69 15.44
CA PHE A 64 -0.29 10.62 14.67
C PHE A 64 -0.48 11.03 13.21
N PHE A 65 -1.21 12.11 12.94
CA PHE A 65 -1.50 12.54 11.58
C PHE A 65 -0.26 13.11 10.87
N GLY A 66 0.64 13.78 11.60
CA GLY A 66 1.91 14.25 11.06
C GLY A 66 2.81 13.10 10.61
N SER A 67 2.86 12.00 11.36
CA SER A 67 3.62 10.81 10.93
C SER A 67 3.05 10.15 9.67
N ILE A 68 1.71 10.15 9.51
CA ILE A 68 1.05 9.66 8.30
C ILE A 68 1.35 10.58 7.12
N LEU A 69 1.21 11.90 7.32
CA LEU A 69 1.50 12.92 6.30
C LEU A 69 2.93 12.77 5.78
N LEU A 70 3.92 12.68 6.68
CA LEU A 70 5.32 12.50 6.30
C LEU A 70 5.55 11.20 5.52
N LYS A 71 4.88 10.11 5.89
CA LYS A 71 4.97 8.85 5.15
C LYS A 71 4.38 8.99 3.74
N VAL A 72 3.20 9.59 3.60
CA VAL A 72 2.56 9.78 2.30
C VAL A 72 3.40 10.69 1.41
N ILE A 73 3.92 11.81 1.95
CA ILE A 73 4.85 12.70 1.23
C ILE A 73 6.11 11.93 0.80
N SER A 74 6.72 11.14 1.68
CA SER A 74 7.90 10.32 1.34
C SER A 74 7.63 9.31 0.22
N VAL A 75 6.40 8.79 0.13
CA VAL A 75 5.98 7.91 -0.98
C VAL A 75 5.78 8.73 -2.25
N LEU A 76 5.10 9.87 -2.18
CA LEU A 76 4.88 10.78 -3.31
C LEU A 76 6.18 11.24 -3.95
N LEU A 77 7.17 11.61 -3.13
CA LEU A 77 8.49 12.04 -3.58
C LEU A 77 9.31 10.90 -4.21
N SER A 78 9.00 9.64 -3.90
CA SER A 78 9.70 8.49 -4.45
C SER A 78 9.20 8.00 -5.80
N GLY A 79 8.17 8.66 -6.35
CA GLY A 79 7.54 8.30 -7.61
C GLY A 79 6.15 7.71 -7.43
N ARG A 80 5.49 7.44 -8.57
CA ARG A 80 4.09 6.98 -8.60
C ARG A 80 3.94 5.45 -8.62
N ALA A 81 4.98 4.72 -8.99
CA ALA A 81 4.95 3.27 -9.07
C ALA A 81 5.05 2.64 -7.67
N VAL A 82 4.07 1.80 -7.34
CA VAL A 82 4.07 0.94 -6.16
C VAL A 82 5.04 -0.23 -6.37
N PHE A 83 4.96 -0.83 -7.56
CA PHE A 83 5.95 -1.76 -8.08
C PHE A 83 5.93 -1.74 -9.60
N THR A 84 6.99 -2.28 -10.17
CA THR A 84 7.26 -2.33 -11.59
C THR A 84 7.64 -3.75 -11.97
N ILE A 85 7.24 -4.18 -13.16
CA ILE A 85 7.73 -5.38 -13.83
C ILE A 85 8.50 -4.92 -15.06
N GLU A 86 9.78 -5.30 -15.11
CA GLU A 86 10.72 -4.89 -16.15
C GLU A 86 11.84 -5.95 -16.21
N ASP A 87 12.25 -6.35 -17.41
CA ASP A 87 13.33 -7.32 -17.65
C ASP A 87 13.14 -8.69 -16.94
N GLY A 88 11.89 -9.12 -16.75
CA GLY A 88 11.58 -10.36 -16.03
C GLY A 88 11.79 -10.27 -14.51
N GLU A 89 11.95 -9.06 -13.98
CA GLU A 89 12.08 -8.78 -12.56
C GLU A 89 10.87 -8.02 -12.01
N LEU A 90 10.47 -8.39 -10.79
CA LEU A 90 9.55 -7.62 -9.96
C LEU A 90 10.37 -6.60 -9.14
N LYS A 91 10.32 -5.34 -9.55
CA LYS A 91 11.03 -4.22 -8.93
C LYS A 91 10.10 -3.46 -7.98
N GLY A 92 10.40 -3.48 -6.69
CA GLY A 92 9.83 -2.57 -5.70
C GLY A 92 10.79 -1.40 -5.41
N ARG A 93 10.36 -0.45 -4.56
CA ARG A 93 11.16 0.75 -4.22
C ARG A 93 12.60 0.49 -3.77
N LYS A 94 12.86 -0.65 -3.10
CA LYS A 94 14.18 -0.96 -2.50
C LYS A 94 14.80 -2.26 -2.99
N LYS A 95 14.05 -3.09 -3.72
CA LYS A 95 14.47 -4.46 -4.06
C LYS A 95 13.91 -4.85 -5.42
N ALA A 96 14.74 -5.48 -6.24
CA ALA A 96 14.34 -6.21 -7.42
C ALA A 96 14.38 -7.72 -7.13
N ILE A 97 13.44 -8.46 -7.69
CA ILE A 97 13.32 -9.91 -7.49
C ILE A 97 13.07 -10.54 -8.86
N PRO A 98 13.93 -11.44 -9.34
CA PRO A 98 13.65 -12.19 -10.56
C PRO A 98 12.34 -12.97 -10.42
N ILE A 99 11.42 -12.84 -11.37
CA ILE A 99 10.09 -13.46 -11.29
C ILE A 99 10.19 -14.99 -11.16
N ARG A 100 11.18 -15.59 -11.85
CA ARG A 100 11.50 -17.02 -11.78
C ARG A 100 11.90 -17.51 -10.38
N GLU A 101 12.37 -16.62 -9.50
CA GLU A 101 12.79 -16.96 -8.14
C GLU A 101 11.66 -16.82 -7.11
N ILE A 102 10.47 -16.37 -7.53
CA ILE A 102 9.33 -16.20 -6.65
C ILE A 102 8.67 -17.56 -6.44
N GLU A 103 8.62 -18.03 -5.19
CA GLU A 103 7.91 -19.23 -4.76
C GLU A 103 6.43 -18.94 -4.48
N ASP A 104 6.15 -17.76 -3.92
CA ASP A 104 4.79 -17.37 -3.58
C ASP A 104 4.57 -15.84 -3.58
N ILE A 105 3.38 -15.40 -3.98
CA ILE A 105 2.93 -14.00 -3.93
C ILE A 105 1.49 -13.92 -3.42
N TYR A 106 1.27 -13.10 -2.39
CA TYR A 106 -0.05 -12.96 -1.79
C TYR A 106 -0.19 -11.67 -1.00
N TRP A 107 -1.44 -11.26 -0.77
CA TRP A 107 -1.75 -10.12 0.08
C TRP A 107 -1.52 -10.44 1.56
N GLY A 108 -0.87 -9.51 2.25
CA GLY A 108 -0.70 -9.57 3.70
C GLY A 108 -1.02 -8.23 4.35
N GLY A 109 -1.14 -8.28 5.68
CA GLY A 109 -1.46 -7.11 6.50
C GLY A 109 -2.91 -7.08 6.97
N ALA A 110 -3.21 -6.11 7.82
CA ALA A 110 -4.59 -5.84 8.25
C ALA A 110 -5.31 -5.02 7.17
N SER A 111 -6.65 -4.95 7.22
CA SER A 111 -7.46 -4.16 6.29
C SER A 111 -7.02 -2.70 6.16
N SER A 112 -6.42 -2.16 7.22
CA SER A 112 -5.91 -0.79 7.31
C SER A 112 -4.51 -0.58 6.74
N ILE A 113 -3.69 -1.61 6.53
CA ILE A 113 -2.35 -1.50 5.94
C ILE A 113 -2.06 -2.78 5.15
N LYS A 114 -2.47 -2.79 3.88
CA LYS A 114 -2.19 -3.89 2.96
C LYS A 114 -0.80 -3.76 2.37
N TYR A 115 -0.19 -4.91 2.11
CA TYR A 115 1.08 -5.03 1.41
C TYR A 115 1.13 -6.36 0.67
N ILE A 116 1.93 -6.41 -0.40
CA ILE A 116 2.17 -7.65 -1.15
C ILE A 116 3.34 -8.35 -0.48
N LYS A 117 3.14 -9.61 -0.08
CA LYS A 117 4.21 -10.49 0.39
C LYS A 117 4.72 -11.31 -0.79
N VAL A 118 6.03 -11.29 -0.98
CA VAL A 118 6.74 -12.13 -1.94
C VAL A 118 7.63 -13.08 -1.15
N LYS A 119 7.45 -14.37 -1.34
CA LYS A 119 8.35 -15.41 -0.83
C LYS A 119 9.18 -15.91 -2.01
N THR A 120 10.50 -15.89 -1.88
CA THR A 120 11.41 -16.45 -2.89
C THR A 120 11.70 -17.92 -2.60
N LEU A 121 12.15 -18.69 -3.60
CA LEU A 121 12.60 -20.09 -3.46
C LEU A 121 13.68 -20.26 -2.38
N ASN A 122 14.51 -19.24 -2.16
CA ASN A 122 15.51 -19.20 -1.09
C ASN A 122 14.94 -18.84 0.29
N ASN A 123 13.62 -19.00 0.51
CA ASN A 123 12.88 -18.65 1.72
C ASN A 123 12.97 -17.18 2.18
N LYS A 124 13.51 -16.26 1.37
CA LYS A 124 13.49 -14.82 1.67
C LYS A 124 12.06 -14.28 1.54
N LYS A 125 11.63 -13.53 2.56
CA LYS A 125 10.32 -12.86 2.59
C LYS A 125 10.51 -11.37 2.35
N ILE A 126 9.91 -10.86 1.30
CA ILE A 126 9.96 -9.45 0.91
C ILE A 126 8.55 -8.87 0.99
N LYS A 127 8.44 -7.66 1.54
CA LYS A 127 7.17 -6.93 1.63
C LYS A 127 7.24 -5.74 0.67
N LEU A 128 6.30 -5.68 -0.26
CA LEU A 128 6.08 -4.52 -1.13
C LEU A 128 4.88 -3.75 -0.55
N SER A 129 5.17 -2.63 0.10
CA SER A 129 4.15 -1.78 0.70
C SER A 129 3.31 -1.12 -0.38
N THR A 130 1.98 -1.34 -0.34
CA THR A 130 1.04 -0.66 -1.24
C THR A 130 0.48 0.62 -0.65
N TYR A 131 0.68 0.84 0.66
CA TYR A 131 0.23 2.01 1.42
C TYR A 131 -1.28 2.29 1.27
N ASN A 132 -2.06 1.28 0.88
CA ASN A 132 -3.46 1.39 0.45
C ASN A 132 -3.69 2.44 -0.64
N LEU A 133 -2.68 2.74 -1.44
CA LEU A 133 -2.79 3.69 -2.56
C LEU A 133 -3.26 3.01 -3.85
N VAL A 134 -3.31 1.67 -3.86
CA VAL A 134 -3.81 0.84 -4.97
C VAL A 134 -4.71 -0.25 -4.41
N SER A 135 -5.80 -0.53 -5.14
CA SER A 135 -6.74 -1.61 -4.80
C SER A 135 -6.19 -2.98 -5.22
N GLU A 136 -6.77 -4.06 -4.70
CA GLU A 136 -6.28 -5.41 -5.00
C GLU A 136 -6.55 -5.85 -6.45
N VAL A 137 -7.64 -5.36 -7.04
CA VAL A 137 -8.09 -5.73 -8.39
C VAL A 137 -7.03 -5.44 -9.47
N PRO A 138 -6.51 -4.20 -9.64
CA PRO A 138 -5.50 -3.91 -10.66
C PRO A 138 -4.17 -4.63 -10.40
N VAL A 139 -3.81 -4.80 -9.12
CA VAL A 139 -2.60 -5.52 -8.74
C VAL A 139 -2.71 -7.00 -9.09
N ASN A 140 -3.83 -7.65 -8.75
CA ASN A 140 -4.07 -9.06 -9.08
C ASN A 140 -4.08 -9.26 -10.60
N HIS A 141 -4.69 -8.34 -11.35
CA HIS A 141 -4.67 -8.38 -12.81
C HIS A 141 -3.24 -8.33 -13.36
N VAL A 142 -2.37 -7.46 -12.83
CA VAL A 142 -0.96 -7.39 -13.23
C VAL A 142 -0.20 -8.66 -12.83
N ILE A 143 -0.44 -9.20 -11.64
CA ILE A 143 0.17 -10.47 -11.20
C ILE A 143 -0.19 -11.60 -12.18
N GLU A 144 -1.48 -11.77 -12.48
CA GLU A 144 -1.97 -12.82 -13.37
C GLU A 144 -1.46 -12.68 -14.80
N THR A 145 -1.35 -11.45 -15.29
CA THR A 145 -1.01 -11.18 -16.70
C THR A 145 0.50 -11.19 -16.94
N TYR A 146 1.30 -10.66 -16.01
CA TYR A 146 2.72 -10.38 -16.25
C TYR A 146 3.68 -11.13 -15.32
N ILE A 147 3.21 -11.64 -14.17
CA ILE A 147 4.07 -12.39 -13.24
C ILE A 147 3.85 -13.89 -13.42
N ILE A 148 2.61 -14.37 -13.29
CA ILE A 148 2.29 -15.80 -13.29
C ILE A 148 2.84 -16.55 -14.52
N PRO A 149 2.76 -16.04 -15.77
CA PRO A 149 3.27 -16.77 -16.94
C PRO A 149 4.77 -17.09 -16.86
N HIS A 150 5.55 -16.18 -16.27
CA HIS A 150 7.01 -16.26 -16.19
C HIS A 150 7.52 -16.75 -14.81
N ALA A 151 6.60 -17.09 -13.90
CA ALA A 151 6.92 -17.48 -12.54
C ALA A 151 7.38 -18.93 -12.41
N SER A 152 7.93 -19.24 -11.21
CA SER A 152 8.26 -20.61 -10.83
C SER A 152 7.04 -21.54 -10.87
N PRO A 153 7.24 -22.86 -11.04
CA PRO A 153 6.15 -23.84 -10.94
C PRO A 153 5.40 -23.78 -9.60
N ASP A 154 6.13 -23.51 -8.50
CA ASP A 154 5.56 -23.39 -7.16
C ASP A 154 4.59 -22.21 -7.07
N LEU A 155 4.96 -21.06 -7.63
CA LEU A 155 4.09 -19.89 -7.62
C LEU A 155 2.81 -20.13 -8.41
N LYS A 156 2.91 -20.75 -9.59
CA LYS A 156 1.75 -21.10 -10.42
C LYS A 156 0.79 -22.02 -9.65
N SER A 157 1.32 -23.08 -9.04
CA SER A 157 0.54 -24.03 -8.23
C SER A 157 -0.14 -23.36 -7.03
N ASN A 158 0.60 -22.52 -6.29
CA ASN A 158 0.09 -21.82 -5.11
C ASN A 158 -0.98 -20.78 -5.48
N TRP A 159 -0.82 -20.09 -6.62
CA TRP A 159 -1.80 -19.12 -7.11
C TRP A 159 -3.12 -19.79 -7.48
N GLU A 160 -3.08 -20.88 -8.26
CA GLU A 160 -4.27 -21.62 -8.67
C GLU A 160 -5.04 -22.19 -7.47
N LYS A 161 -4.33 -22.79 -6.50
CA LYS A 161 -4.96 -23.29 -5.26
C LYS A 161 -5.74 -22.20 -4.52
N ARG A 162 -5.19 -20.99 -4.45
CA ARG A 162 -5.86 -19.85 -3.80
C ARG A 162 -7.07 -19.37 -4.58
N LYS A 163 -6.98 -19.31 -5.91
CA LYS A 163 -8.11 -18.91 -6.76
C LYS A 163 -9.28 -19.86 -6.61
N GLN A 164 -9.02 -21.17 -6.68
CA GLN A 164 -10.03 -22.21 -6.44
C GLN A 164 -10.66 -22.10 -5.05
N SER A 165 -9.85 -21.90 -4.01
CA SER A 165 -10.35 -21.71 -2.63
C SER A 165 -11.26 -20.48 -2.50
N GLN A 166 -10.92 -19.38 -3.18
CA GLN A 166 -11.73 -18.16 -3.17
C GLN A 166 -13.06 -18.34 -3.91
N GLU A 167 -13.08 -19.07 -5.01
CA GLU A 167 -14.29 -19.39 -5.78
C GLU A 167 -15.23 -20.28 -4.96
N LEU A 168 -14.70 -21.33 -4.33
CA LEU A 168 -15.46 -22.22 -3.43
C LEU A 168 -16.12 -21.44 -2.28
N ASN A 169 -15.36 -20.54 -1.63
CA ASN A 169 -15.86 -19.72 -0.54
C ASN A 169 -16.96 -18.73 -0.98
N LYS A 170 -16.88 -18.19 -2.20
CA LYS A 170 -17.96 -17.33 -2.74
C LYS A 170 -19.25 -18.12 -2.95
N ILE A 171 -19.15 -19.34 -3.47
CA ILE A 171 -20.31 -20.22 -3.69
C ILE A 171 -20.98 -20.60 -2.37
N SER A 172 -20.20 -20.86 -1.30
CA SER A 172 -20.76 -21.22 0.02
C SER A 172 -21.45 -20.06 0.74
N ILE A 173 -21.11 -18.81 0.45
CA ILE A 173 -21.74 -17.62 1.08
C ILE A 173 -23.04 -17.23 0.35
N THR A 174 -23.23 -17.70 -0.88
CA THR A 174 -24.40 -17.37 -1.72
C THR A 174 -25.51 -18.42 -1.63
N LYS A 175 -25.32 -19.49 -0.85
CA LYS A 175 -26.32 -20.50 -0.50
C LYS A 175 -26.83 -20.25 0.91
#